data_AF-A7T191-F1
#
_entry.id   AF-A7T191-F1
#
_cell.length_a   1.000
_cell.length_b   1.000
_cell.length_c   1.000
_cell.angle_alpha   90.00
_cell.angle_beta   90.00
_cell.angle_gamma   90.00
#
_symmetry.space_group_name_H-M   'P 1'
#
loop_
_entity.id
_entity.type
_entity.pdbx_description
1 polymer ?
#
loop_
_entity_poly.entity_id
_entity_poly.type
_entity_poly.pdbx_seq_one_letter_code
_entity_poly.pdbx_strand_id
1 'polypeptide(L)' 'CSSDPCVGGTCEVTPLGEFRCICPPGWTGKRCEFTVSDCSSNPCLNGGRCCNENGGYSCQCLAGFTGKRCE' A
#
# COMPACT_ATOMS: atom_id res chain seq x y z
N CYS A 1 -21.92 -1.41 -3.95
CA CYS A 1 -21.31 -2.75 -4.13
C CYS A 1 -21.76 -3.46 -5.41
N SER A 2 -22.85 -3.05 -6.07
CA SER A 2 -23.33 -3.65 -7.34
C SER A 2 -22.36 -3.73 -8.51
N SER A 3 -21.19 -3.10 -8.44
CA SER A 3 -20.20 -3.05 -9.52
C SER A 3 -18.82 -3.55 -9.09
N ASP A 4 -18.75 -4.31 -7.99
CA ASP A 4 -17.50 -4.80 -7.39
C ASP A 4 -16.39 -3.73 -7.32
N PRO A 5 -16.64 -2.61 -6.62
CA PRO A 5 -15.69 -1.52 -6.57
C PRO A 5 -14.43 -1.85 -5.75
N CYS A 6 -14.42 -2.92 -4.95
CA CYS A 6 -13.25 -3.28 -4.14
C CYS A 6 -12.41 -4.34 -4.87
N VAL A 7 -11.09 -4.16 -4.91
CA VAL A 7 -10.15 -5.07 -5.58
C VAL A 7 -9.79 -6.25 -4.68
N GLY A 8 -9.28 -5.96 -3.48
CA GLY A 8 -8.84 -6.96 -2.52
C GLY A 8 -9.59 -6.93 -1.19
N GLY A 9 -10.74 -6.24 -1.12
CA GLY A 9 -11.46 -6.03 0.13
C GLY A 9 -12.97 -6.28 0.05
N THR A 10 -13.63 -6.23 1.21
CA THR A 10 -15.07 -6.45 1.33
C THR A 10 -15.81 -5.13 1.09
N CYS A 11 -16.78 -5.12 0.19
CA CYS A 11 -17.59 -3.94 -0.06
C CYS A 11 -18.76 -3.84 0.94
N GLU A 12 -18.84 -2.72 1.66
CA GLU A 12 -19.97 -2.36 2.51
C GLU A 12 -20.69 -1.11 1.97
N VAL A 13 -22.02 -1.06 2.12
CA VAL A 13 -22.81 0.14 1.82
C VAL A 13 -23.06 0.88 3.12
N THR A 14 -22.71 2.16 3.17
CA THR A 14 -22.92 3.01 4.33
C THR A 14 -24.41 3.38 4.47
N PRO A 15 -24.86 3.81 5.66
CA PRO A 15 -26.25 4.25 5.86
C PRO A 15 -26.67 5.43 4.97
N LEU A 16 -25.71 6.15 4.39
CA LEU A 16 -25.91 7.26 3.46
C LEU A 16 -26.05 6.80 2.00
N GLY A 17 -25.92 5.50 1.72
CA GLY A 17 -25.97 4.93 0.37
C GLY A 17 -24.65 4.94 -0.39
N GLU A 18 -23.55 5.36 0.24
CA GLU A 18 -22.21 5.30 -0.37
C GLU A 18 -21.60 3.90 -0.21
N PHE A 19 -20.62 3.56 -1.04
CA PHE A 19 -19.83 2.34 -0.85
C PHE A 19 -18.54 2.63 -0.10
N ARG A 20 -18.12 1.69 0.75
CA ARG A 20 -16.81 1.68 1.41
C ARG A 20 -16.20 0.30 1.27
N CYS A 21 -14.91 0.25 0.97
CA CYS A 21 -14.16 -1.01 0.97
C CYS A 21 -13.48 -1.22 2.32
N ILE A 22 -13.76 -2.35 2.97
CA ILE A 22 -13.07 -2.83 4.15
C ILE A 22 -11.86 -3.64 3.68
N CYS A 23 -10.67 -3.11 3.89
CA CYS A 23 -9.44 -3.76 3.44
C CYS A 23 -8.97 -4.79 4.46
N PRO A 24 -8.61 -6.02 4.01
CA PRO A 24 -7.97 -6.99 4.89
C PRO A 24 -6.60 -6.49 5.35
N PRO A 25 -6.05 -7.06 6.45
CA PRO A 25 -4.71 -6.75 6.89
C PRO A 25 -3.71 -6.94 5.74
N GLY A 26 -2.82 -5.97 5.53
CA GLY A 26 -1.92 -5.98 4.39
C GLY A 26 -2.50 -5.34 3.13
N TRP A 27 -3.69 -4.72 3.16
CA TRP A 27 -4.29 -3.98 2.04
C TRP A 27 -4.81 -2.59 2.45
N THR A 28 -4.71 -1.62 1.54
CA THR A 28 -5.04 -0.20 1.71
C THR A 28 -5.51 0.42 0.39
N GLY A 29 -5.91 1.68 0.43
CA GLY A 29 -6.54 2.39 -0.68
C GLY A 29 -8.07 2.39 -0.58
N LYS A 30 -8.71 3.26 -1.37
CA LYS A 30 -10.17 3.45 -1.32
C LYS A 30 -10.93 2.21 -1.80
N ARG A 31 -10.28 1.40 -2.64
CA ARG A 31 -10.77 0.16 -3.23
C ARG A 31 -10.01 -1.06 -2.69
N CYS A 32 -9.14 -0.89 -1.68
CA CYS A 32 -8.21 -1.93 -1.26
C CYS A 32 -7.38 -2.44 -2.45
N GLU A 33 -6.88 -1.49 -3.25
CA GLU A 33 -6.11 -1.72 -4.47
C GLU A 33 -4.60 -1.73 -4.21
N PHE A 34 -4.18 -1.37 -3.00
CA PHE A 34 -2.78 -1.29 -2.58
C PHE A 34 -2.53 -2.26 -1.43
N THR A 35 -1.30 -2.71 -1.25
CA THR A 35 -0.91 -3.52 -0.09
C THR A 35 -0.34 -2.64 1.03
N VAL A 36 -0.83 -2.78 2.27
CA VAL A 36 -0.23 -2.15 3.45
C VAL A 36 1.15 -2.76 3.62
N SER A 37 2.15 -1.93 3.38
CA SER A 37 3.54 -2.07 3.79
C SER A 37 4.41 -3.00 2.94
N ASP A 38 4.74 -2.55 1.75
CA ASP A 38 6.02 -2.90 1.16
C ASP A 38 7.20 -2.58 2.13
N CYS A 39 7.10 -1.52 2.95
CA CYS A 39 8.13 -1.18 3.94
C CYS A 39 8.16 -2.04 5.21
N SER A 40 7.12 -2.84 5.54
CA SER A 40 7.18 -3.68 6.75
C SER A 40 8.21 -4.79 6.63
N SER A 41 8.47 -5.22 5.39
CA SER A 41 9.49 -6.21 5.07
C SER A 41 10.90 -5.61 5.06
N ASN A 42 11.06 -4.32 5.37
CA ASN A 42 12.31 -3.56 5.25
C ASN A 42 13.05 -3.87 3.93
N PRO A 43 12.43 -3.58 2.77
CA PRO A 43 13.00 -3.92 1.48
C PRO A 43 14.26 -3.13 1.17
N CYS A 44 14.45 -1.96 1.80
CA CYS A 44 15.63 -1.11 1.63
C CYS A 44 16.85 -1.70 2.34
N LEU A 45 17.93 -1.84 1.60
CA LEU A 45 19.24 -2.31 2.03
C LEU A 45 20.12 -1.13 2.44
N ASN A 46 21.28 -1.45 3.03
CA ASN A 46 22.34 -0.49 3.34
C ASN A 46 21.90 0.72 4.18
N GLY A 47 20.91 0.52 5.06
CA GLY A 47 20.38 1.59 5.92
C GLY A 47 19.49 2.60 5.19
N GLY A 48 19.00 2.28 3.99
CA GLY A 48 18.03 3.11 3.27
C GLY A 48 16.72 3.26 4.03
N ARG A 49 16.16 4.47 4.05
CA ARG A 49 14.88 4.75 4.70
C ARG A 49 13.73 4.35 3.78
N CYS A 50 12.89 3.42 4.23
CA CYS A 50 11.71 3.03 3.48
C CYS A 50 10.56 4.03 3.68
N CYS A 51 10.00 4.50 2.58
CA CYS A 51 8.82 5.37 2.54
C CYS A 51 7.69 4.62 1.85
N ASN A 52 6.54 4.49 2.53
CA ASN A 52 5.34 3.98 1.89
C ASN A 52 4.84 5.03 0.89
N GLU A 53 4.60 4.61 -0.34
CA GLU A 53 4.03 5.44 -1.40
C GLU A 53 2.64 4.91 -1.79
N ASN A 54 1.87 5.73 -2.49
CA ASN A 54 0.52 5.35 -2.90
C ASN A 54 0.59 4.26 -3.97
N GLY A 55 0.49 3.00 -3.55
CA GLY A 55 0.65 1.81 -4.39
C GLY A 55 2.04 1.18 -4.40
N GLY A 56 2.87 1.42 -3.37
CA GLY A 56 4.13 0.71 -3.23
C GLY A 56 5.04 1.20 -2.09
N TYR A 57 6.33 0.97 -2.25
CA TYR A 57 7.41 1.60 -1.47
C TYR A 57 8.41 2.33 -2.36
N SER A 58 9.06 3.31 -1.76
CA SER A 58 10.29 3.91 -2.24
C SER A 58 11.35 3.86 -1.16
N CYS A 59 12.59 3.59 -1.56
CA CYS A 59 13.74 3.59 -0.66
C CYS A 59 14.55 4.87 -0.85
N GLN A 60 14.71 5.64 0.23
CA GLN A 60 15.59 6.79 0.26
C GLN A 60 17.00 6.32 0.66
N CYS A 61 17.88 6.25 -0.34
CA CYS A 61 19.23 5.72 -0.18
C CYS A 61 20.22 6.72 0.42
N LEU A 62 21.21 6.22 1.14
CA LEU A 62 22.36 7.00 1.59
C LEU A 62 23.33 7.27 0.43
N ALA A 63 24.16 8.31 0.56
CA ALA A 63 25.15 8.67 -0.46
C ALA A 63 26.10 7.49 -0.75
N GLY A 64 26.19 7.11 -2.03
CA GLY A 64 26.98 5.97 -2.49
C GLY A 64 26.17 4.71 -2.79
N PHE A 65 24.89 4.64 -2.38
CA PHE A 65 23.98 3.54 -2.71
C PHE A 65 22.94 3.98 -3.74
N THR A 66 22.59 3.09 -4.66
CA THR A 66 21.65 3.37 -5.75
C THR A 66 20.73 2.18 -5.98
N GLY A 67 19.73 2.33 -6.86
CA GLY A 67 18.77 1.25 -7.13
C GLY A 67 17.50 1.33 -6.26
N LYS A 68 16.51 0.49 -6.59
CA LYS A 68 15.17 0.54 -5.97
C LYS A 68 15.20 0.13 -4.50
N ARG A 69 16.20 -0.67 -4.11
CA ARG A 69 16.38 -1.17 -2.75
C ARG A 69 17.64 -0.63 -2.09
N CYS A 70 18.33 0.34 -2.70
CA CYS A 70 19.63 0.83 -2.19
C CYS A 70 20.68 -0.28 -2.10
N GLU A 71 20.72 -1.18 -3.08
CA GLU A 71 21.73 -2.24 -3.20
C GLU A 71 23.16 -1.74 -3.43
#